data_AF-A0A497BQF7-F1
#
_entry.id   AF-A0A497BQF7-F1
#
_cell.length_a   1.000
_cell.length_b   1.000
_cell.length_c   1.000
_cell.angle_alpha   90.00
_cell.angle_beta   90.00
_cell.angle_gamma   90.00
#
_symmetry.space_group_name_H-M   'P 1'
#
loop_
_entity.id
_entity.type
_entity.pdbx_description
1 polymer ?
#
loop_
_entity_poly.entity_id
_entity_poly.type
_entity_poly.pdbx_seq_one_letter_code
_entity_poly.pdbx_strand_id
1 'polypeptide(L)'
;MPGQRETDKITDLDKGSERIEQGEAWDEGDEVVEVEVKKPLDKVIPIRLLGEKWEELRKEARELGIGPTTLARMWILERLRQGTEAGVWPRQLTRLTTTRSPVPNG
;
A
#
# COMPACT_ATOMS: atom_id res chain seq x y z
N MET A 1 -23.33 -40.45 1.10
CA MET A 1 -22.13 -41.24 0.71
C MET A 1 -21.55 -40.55 -0.52
N PRO A 2 -20.36 -39.92 -0.43
CA PRO A 2 -19.73 -39.30 -1.59
C PRO A 2 -19.49 -40.36 -2.67
N GLY A 3 -19.67 -39.99 -3.94
CA GLY A 3 -19.47 -40.91 -5.06
C GLY A 3 -17.97 -41.18 -5.27
N GLN A 4 -17.61 -42.35 -5.81
CA GLN A 4 -16.19 -42.73 -6.05
C GLN A 4 -15.36 -41.66 -6.78
N ARG A 5 -15.96 -40.89 -7.69
CA ARG A 5 -15.28 -39.78 -8.40
C ARG A 5 -14.92 -38.58 -7.51
N GLU A 6 -15.59 -38.44 -6.38
CA GLU A 6 -15.35 -37.36 -5.41
C GLU A 6 -14.30 -37.79 -4.38
N THR A 7 -14.29 -39.07 -3.99
CA THR A 7 -13.23 -39.64 -3.14
C THR A 7 -11.88 -39.62 -3.84
N ASP A 8 -11.83 -39.91 -5.15
CA ASP A 8 -10.59 -39.91 -5.91
C ASP A 8 -9.95 -38.51 -5.96
N LYS A 9 -10.76 -37.45 -6.13
CA LYS A 9 -10.28 -36.06 -6.15
C LYS A 9 -9.76 -35.59 -4.79
N ILE A 10 -10.40 -36.01 -3.71
CA ILE A 10 -9.95 -35.67 -2.35
C ILE A 10 -8.59 -36.33 -2.08
N THR A 11 -8.42 -37.58 -2.49
CA THR A 11 -7.13 -38.29 -2.32
C THR A 11 -6.00 -37.70 -3.16
N ASP A 12 -6.29 -37.10 -4.31
CA ASP A 12 -5.28 -36.44 -5.13
C ASP A 12 -4.83 -35.09 -4.52
N LEU A 13 -5.74 -34.36 -3.86
CA LEU A 13 -5.41 -33.12 -3.16
C LEU A 13 -4.59 -33.36 -1.90
N ASP A 14 -4.94 -34.41 -1.13
CA ASP A 14 -4.21 -34.78 0.09
C ASP A 14 -2.75 -35.15 -0.22
N LYS A 15 -2.52 -35.91 -1.29
CA LYS A 15 -1.16 -36.23 -1.79
C LYS A 15 -0.37 -35.00 -2.21
N GLY A 16 -1.04 -34.00 -2.79
CA GLY A 16 -0.43 -32.72 -3.16
C GLY A 16 0.06 -31.94 -1.93
N SER A 17 -0.72 -31.96 -0.84
CA SER A 17 -0.37 -31.29 0.41
C SER A 17 0.84 -31.93 1.10
N GLU A 18 0.90 -33.26 1.18
CA GLU A 18 2.04 -33.98 1.79
C GLU A 18 3.37 -33.67 1.10
N ARG A 19 3.39 -33.53 -0.23
CA ARG A 19 4.59 -33.15 -0.99
C ARG A 19 5.07 -31.74 -0.65
N ILE A 20 4.14 -30.82 -0.41
CA ILE A 20 4.46 -29.43 -0.03
C ILE A 20 5.08 -29.39 1.37
N GLU A 21 4.53 -30.16 2.31
CA GLU A 21 5.05 -30.27 3.68
C GLU A 21 6.44 -30.92 3.74
N GLN A 22 6.74 -31.84 2.82
CA GLN A 22 8.04 -32.52 2.71
C GLN A 22 9.11 -31.68 1.97
N GLY A 23 8.75 -30.49 1.46
CA GLY A 23 9.68 -29.61 0.76
C GLY A 23 10.00 -30.03 -0.68
N GLU A 24 9.30 -31.03 -1.21
CA GLU A 24 9.36 -31.48 -2.62
C GLU A 24 8.33 -30.73 -3.50
N ALA A 25 8.06 -29.47 -3.15
CA ALA A 25 7.09 -28.63 -3.85
C ALA A 25 7.64 -28.02 -5.14
N TRP A 26 8.97 -27.99 -5.28
CA TRP A 26 9.68 -27.28 -6.33
C TRP A 26 10.59 -28.27 -7.06
N ASP A 27 10.41 -28.41 -8.36
CA ASP A 27 11.29 -29.23 -9.20
C ASP A 27 12.49 -28.39 -9.65
N GLU A 28 13.66 -29.00 -9.87
CA GLU A 28 14.87 -28.30 -10.34
C GLU A 28 14.68 -27.55 -11.69
N GLY A 29 13.60 -27.86 -12.42
CA GLY A 29 13.19 -27.20 -13.67
C GLY A 29 12.25 -26.01 -13.49
N ASP A 30 11.82 -25.69 -12.27
CA ASP A 30 10.92 -24.57 -12.00
C ASP A 30 11.64 -23.23 -12.21
N GLU A 31 11.03 -22.36 -13.00
CA GLU A 31 11.57 -21.05 -13.36
C GLU A 31 11.58 -20.10 -12.15
N VAL A 32 12.78 -19.68 -11.74
CA VAL A 32 12.95 -18.70 -10.66
C VAL A 32 12.55 -17.31 -11.16
N VAL A 33 11.37 -16.85 -10.75
CA VAL A 33 10.91 -15.49 -11.03
C VAL A 33 11.46 -14.54 -9.96
N GLU A 34 12.34 -13.60 -10.35
CA GLU A 34 12.77 -12.51 -9.48
C GLU A 34 11.60 -11.55 -9.23
N VAL A 35 11.08 -11.53 -8.00
CA VAL A 35 10.05 -10.58 -7.59
C VAL A 35 10.72 -9.36 -6.97
N GLU A 36 10.59 -8.21 -7.64
CA GLU A 36 11.10 -6.94 -7.12
C GLU A 36 10.22 -6.46 -5.95
N VAL A 37 10.63 -6.79 -4.72
CA VAL A 37 9.90 -6.40 -3.52
C VAL A 37 10.13 -4.90 -3.28
N LYS A 38 9.09 -4.08 -3.43
CA LYS A 38 9.15 -2.62 -3.16
C LYS A 38 9.69 -2.37 -1.76
N LYS A 39 10.73 -1.51 -1.67
CA LYS A 39 11.30 -1.06 -0.40
C LYS A 39 10.19 -0.58 0.55
N PRO A 40 10.23 -0.96 1.84
CA PRO A 40 9.23 -0.52 2.80
C PRO A 40 9.18 1.00 2.89
N LEU A 41 8.01 1.55 3.21
CA LEU A 41 7.83 2.99 3.34
C LEU A 41 8.47 3.48 4.65
N ASP A 42 9.50 4.32 4.55
CA ASP A 42 10.32 4.71 5.70
C ASP A 42 9.74 5.84 6.57
N LYS A 43 8.67 6.51 6.12
CA LYS A 43 8.11 7.72 6.75
C LYS A 43 6.61 7.61 6.97
N VAL A 44 6.17 7.94 8.18
CA VAL A 44 4.77 7.94 8.59
C VAL A 44 4.31 9.37 8.85
N ILE A 45 3.15 9.74 8.30
CA ILE A 45 2.48 11.01 8.57
C ILE A 45 1.20 10.72 9.36
N PRO A 46 1.14 11.00 10.68
CA PRO A 46 -0.09 10.86 11.44
C PRO A 46 -1.07 11.99 11.08
N ILE A 47 -2.23 11.65 10.53
CA ILE A 47 -3.27 12.61 10.13
C ILE A 47 -4.51 12.39 10.99
N ARG A 48 -5.03 13.46 11.60
CA ARG A 48 -6.34 13.44 12.27
C ARG A 48 -7.41 13.89 11.30
N LEU A 49 -8.47 13.09 11.18
CA LEU A 49 -9.64 13.39 10.36
C LEU A 49 -10.88 13.46 11.25
N LEU A 50 -11.84 14.31 10.86
CA LEU A 50 -13.18 14.24 11.42
C LEU A 50 -13.82 12.91 11.04
N GLY A 51 -14.68 12.36 11.91
CA GLY A 51 -15.32 11.06 11.69
C GLY A 51 -16.11 11.00 10.37
N GLU A 52 -16.80 12.07 10.01
CA GLU A 52 -17.54 12.19 8.75
C GLU A 52 -16.61 12.09 7.53
N LYS A 53 -15.46 12.79 7.55
CA LYS A 53 -14.47 12.75 6.47
C LYS A 53 -13.74 11.43 6.35
N TRP A 54 -13.55 10.75 7.48
CA TRP A 54 -13.05 9.39 7.49
C TRP A 54 -14.03 8.43 6.81
N GLU A 55 -15.33 8.56 7.06
CA GLU A 55 -16.35 7.69 6.48
C GLU A 55 -16.50 7.94 4.97
N GLU A 56 -16.49 9.19 4.53
CA GLU A 56 -16.46 9.56 3.11
C GLU A 56 -15.28 8.90 2.39
N LEU A 57 -14.06 9.04 2.93
CA LEU A 57 -12.85 8.42 2.37
C LEU A 57 -12.97 6.89 2.29
N ARG A 58 -13.53 6.26 3.32
CA ARG A 58 -13.70 4.80 3.38
C ARG A 58 -14.68 4.32 2.32
N LYS A 59 -15.79 5.05 2.13
CA LYS A 59 -16.80 4.73 1.12
C LYS A 59 -16.20 4.80 -0.29
N GLU A 60 -15.50 5.88 -0.61
CA GLU A 60 -14.88 6.07 -1.92
C GLU A 60 -13.78 5.04 -2.19
N ALA A 61 -12.94 4.75 -1.19
CA ALA A 61 -11.91 3.72 -1.33
C ALA A 61 -12.53 2.33 -1.59
N ARG A 62 -13.66 2.02 -0.93
CA ARG A 62 -14.38 0.76 -1.15
C ARG A 62 -14.96 0.66 -2.56
N GLU A 63 -15.52 1.75 -3.08
CA GLU A 63 -16.04 1.79 -4.46
C GLU A 63 -14.93 1.54 -5.49
N LEU A 64 -13.71 1.99 -5.18
CA LEU A 64 -12.52 1.77 -6.00
C LEU A 64 -11.79 0.43 -5.71
N GLY A 65 -12.28 -0.36 -4.75
CA GLY A 65 -11.66 -1.64 -4.36
C GLY A 65 -10.29 -1.51 -3.68
N ILE A 66 -9.97 -0.33 -3.13
CA ILE A 66 -8.69 -0.06 -2.47
C ILE A 66 -8.88 0.31 -0.99
N GLY A 67 -7.79 0.26 -0.22
CA GLY A 67 -7.79 0.70 1.17
C GLY A 67 -7.88 2.23 1.30
N PRO A 68 -8.50 2.76 2.37
CA PRO A 68 -8.60 4.21 2.60
C PRO A 68 -7.24 4.91 2.70
N THR A 69 -6.23 4.23 3.26
CA THR A 69 -4.85 4.74 3.32
C THR A 69 -4.19 4.79 1.95
N THR A 70 -4.48 3.83 1.08
CA THR A 70 -4.00 3.81 -0.31
C THR A 70 -4.60 4.96 -1.11
N LEU A 71 -5.93 5.17 -1.01
CA LEU A 71 -6.62 6.28 -1.65
C LEU A 71 -6.05 7.63 -1.18
N ALA A 72 -5.92 7.81 0.14
CA ALA A 72 -5.33 9.02 0.71
C ALA A 72 -3.91 9.28 0.17
N ARG A 73 -3.08 8.23 0.09
CA ARG A 73 -1.73 8.34 -0.47
C ARG A 73 -1.74 8.76 -1.93
N MET A 74 -2.63 8.17 -2.74
CA MET A 74 -2.77 8.51 -4.16
C MET A 74 -3.12 9.98 -4.35
N TRP A 75 -4.13 10.48 -3.61
CA TRP A 75 -4.54 11.88 -3.67
C TRP A 75 -3.45 12.85 -3.21
N ILE A 76 -2.72 12.52 -2.12
CA ILE A 76 -1.60 13.35 -1.68
C ILE A 76 -0.55 13.47 -2.78
N LEU A 77 -0.14 12.34 -3.39
CA LEU A 77 0.86 12.34 -4.45
C LEU A 77 0.38 13.07 -5.71
N GLU A 78 -0.88 12.88 -6.08
CA GLU A 78 -1.51 13.59 -7.19
C GLU A 78 -1.52 15.10 -6.97
N ARG A 79 -1.92 15.55 -5.78
CA ARG A 79 -1.96 16.98 -5.46
C ARG A 79 -0.58 17.60 -5.46
N LEU A 80 0.44 16.87 -4.98
CA LEU A 80 1.83 17.32 -5.01
C LEU A 80 2.31 17.51 -6.45
N ARG A 81 2.01 16.57 -7.37
CA ARG A 81 2.35 16.70 -8.79
C ARG A 81 1.73 17.95 -9.42
N GLN A 82 0.43 18.16 -9.21
CA GLN A 82 -0.28 19.34 -9.74
C GLN A 82 0.30 20.65 -9.21
N GLY A 83 0.69 20.70 -7.92
CA GLY A 83 1.31 21.88 -7.32
C GLY A 83 2.68 22.22 -7.93
N THR A 84 3.49 21.20 -8.26
CA THR A 84 4.77 21.39 -8.97
C THR A 84 4.60 21.83 -10.41
N GLU A 85 3.62 21.30 -11.14
CA GLU A 85 3.39 21.68 -12.54
C GLU A 85 2.76 23.07 -12.68
N ALA A 86 1.92 23.47 -11.73
CA ALA A 86 1.24 24.76 -11.77
C ALA A 86 2.12 25.94 -11.34
N GLY A 87 3.25 25.73 -10.65
CA GLY A 87 4.04 26.85 -10.09
C GLY A 87 3.27 27.74 -9.08
N VAL A 88 2.03 27.37 -8.71
CA VAL A 88 1.15 28.15 -7.84
C VAL A 88 1.04 27.44 -6.50
N TRP A 89 2.00 27.70 -5.62
CA TRP A 89 1.74 27.61 -4.20
C TRP A 89 0.91 28.83 -3.80
N PRO A 90 -0.19 28.68 -3.05
CA PRO A 90 -0.84 29.83 -2.44
C PRO A 90 0.20 30.55 -1.57
N ARG A 91 0.50 31.81 -1.90
CA ARG A 91 1.52 32.70 -1.29
C ARG A 91 1.41 32.88 0.23
N GLN A 92 0.47 32.22 0.91
CA GLN A 92 0.23 32.37 2.34
C GLN A 92 1.08 31.43 3.22
N LEU A 93 1.67 30.36 2.68
CA LEU A 93 2.50 29.43 3.46
C LEU A 93 4.01 29.75 3.46
N THR A 94 4.46 30.74 2.69
CA THR A 94 5.87 31.16 2.65
C THR A 94 6.31 32.05 3.83
N ARG A 95 5.40 32.39 4.76
CA ARG A 95 5.71 33.28 5.90
C ARG A 95 6.11 32.57 7.20
N LEU A 96 6.30 31.25 7.20
CA LEU A 96 6.64 30.51 8.43
C LEU A 96 8.09 30.02 8.50
N THR A 97 8.94 30.30 7.51
CA THR A 97 10.37 29.89 7.54
C THR A 97 11.36 31.03 7.81
N THR A 98 10.90 32.26 8.04
CA THR A 98 11.79 33.37 8.44
C THR A 98 11.59 33.73 9.90
N THR A 99 12.27 33.00 10.79
CA THR A 99 12.81 33.55 12.05
C THR A 99 14.16 32.90 12.39
N ARG A 100 15.17 33.05 11.53
CA ARG A 100 16.55 33.02 12.03
C ARG A 100 16.90 34.45 12.41
N SER A 101 16.58 34.81 13.65
CA SER A 101 16.99 36.07 14.27
C SER A 101 18.52 36.17 14.21
N PRO A 102 19.12 37.24 13.68
CA PRO A 102 20.53 37.48 13.88
C PRO A 102 20.72 37.97 15.31
N VAL A 103 21.46 37.20 16.11
CA VAL A 103 22.01 37.68 17.38
C VAL A 103 22.91 38.87 17.06
N PRO A 104 22.66 40.08 17.62
CA PRO A 104 23.60 41.17 17.49
C PRO A 104 24.79 40.86 18.39
N ASN A 105 25.98 40.71 17.78
CA ASN A 105 27.23 40.73 18.53
C ASN A 105 27.42 42.16 19.06
N GLY A 106 27.39 42.29 20.40
CA GLY A 106 28.04 43.36 21.13
C GLY A 106 29.45 42.95 21.51
#